data_AF-A0A975PEN0-F1
#
_entry.id   AF-A0A975PEN0-F1
#
_cell.length_a   1.000
_cell.length_b   1.000
_cell.length_c   1.000
_cell.angle_alpha   90.00
_cell.angle_beta   90.00
_cell.angle_gamma   90.00
#
_symmetry.space_group_name_H-M   'P 1'
#
loop_
_entity.id
_entity.type
_entity.pdbx_description
1 polymer ?
#
loop_
_entity_poly.entity_id
_entity_poly.type
_entity_poly.pdbx_seq_one_letter_code
_entity_poly.pdbx_strand_id
1 'polypeptide(L)'
;MAQIGDIREVLQYIPQFRGRTFLVLIEAGLLPEPAIAETLLDLAALEDLGVKLVLGVLGGDIKDLYDWTLECEIMAARVLHPITDPSALVEAKEILARGQSVVVDASSTGPLEDPVVDFALGLGVAKVIALLEEAILIDGQPVHAIRAREAVDIAANDADVEGRDLLLSAAHACHRGVPRVHVLNGRRQGVLVDELFSNEGVGTMIHADSYREIRPLREEDIPELLGMIGRSVRRTRLVARTYEDIQSQIGDYRVITIDDNVVGCVALHEYAGEGCAEVACLYVKQAHEGRGYGIDLVHFAESMAVERKIPRVFALTNRAADFFRERLGYTQGIPADLPKERREKYEASGRDSLVFFRDL
;
A
#
# COMPACT_ATOMS: atom_id res chain seq x y z
N MET A 1 -22.70 -16.31 -5.68
CA MET A 1 -22.95 -15.01 -6.33
C MET A 1 -22.11 -13.99 -5.60
N ALA A 2 -20.95 -13.64 -6.14
CA ALA A 2 -20.11 -12.58 -5.57
C ALA A 2 -20.94 -11.30 -5.55
N GLN A 3 -21.02 -10.67 -4.38
CA GLN A 3 -21.72 -9.41 -4.16
C GLN A 3 -21.07 -8.39 -5.09
N ILE A 4 -21.87 -7.64 -5.84
CA ILE A 4 -21.40 -6.53 -6.69
C ILE A 4 -20.67 -5.55 -5.76
N GLY A 5 -19.35 -5.70 -5.66
CA GLY A 5 -18.47 -4.75 -5.00
C GLY A 5 -18.71 -3.41 -5.69
N ASP A 6 -18.95 -2.37 -4.90
CA ASP A 6 -19.20 -1.04 -5.44
C ASP A 6 -18.03 -0.71 -6.37
N ILE A 7 -18.29 -0.50 -7.67
CA ILE A 7 -17.25 -0.11 -8.63
C ILE A 7 -16.44 1.09 -8.11
N ARG A 8 -17.05 1.93 -7.26
CA ARG A 8 -16.36 3.04 -6.59
C ARG A 8 -15.29 2.61 -5.60
N GLU A 9 -15.39 1.43 -4.98
CA GLU A 9 -14.33 0.85 -4.16
C GLU A 9 -13.17 0.42 -5.05
N VAL A 10 -13.44 -0.32 -6.12
CA VAL A 10 -12.45 -0.73 -7.14
C VAL A 10 -11.69 0.48 -7.71
N LEU A 11 -12.42 1.54 -8.09
CA LEU A 11 -11.84 2.76 -8.65
C LEU A 11 -10.89 3.51 -7.69
N GLN A 12 -10.94 3.24 -6.38
CA GLN A 12 -10.02 3.85 -5.40
C GLN A 12 -8.61 3.25 -5.43
N TYR A 13 -8.44 2.06 -6.01
CA TYR A 13 -7.15 1.40 -6.14
C TYR A 13 -6.39 1.82 -7.40
N ILE A 14 -7.09 2.28 -8.45
CA ILE A 14 -6.47 2.66 -9.73
C ILE A 14 -5.29 3.63 -9.58
N PRO A 15 -5.39 4.74 -8.80
CA PRO A 15 -4.27 5.65 -8.64
C PRO A 15 -3.02 4.98 -8.03
N GLN A 16 -3.21 3.92 -7.24
CA GLN A 16 -2.14 3.21 -6.55
C GLN A 16 -1.34 2.31 -7.50
N PHE A 17 -1.96 1.86 -8.58
CA PHE A 17 -1.35 0.91 -9.53
C PHE A 17 -0.74 1.61 -10.74
N ARG A 18 -1.26 2.78 -11.11
CA ARG A 18 -0.80 3.52 -12.30
C ARG A 18 0.70 3.80 -12.24
N GLY A 19 1.40 3.46 -13.32
CA GLY A 19 2.84 3.66 -13.51
C GLY A 19 3.73 2.68 -12.73
N ARG A 20 3.15 1.83 -11.88
CA ARG A 20 3.87 0.81 -11.12
C ARG A 20 4.13 -0.42 -12.00
N THR A 21 5.27 -1.07 -11.77
CA THR A 21 5.63 -2.31 -12.46
C THR A 21 5.22 -3.51 -11.62
N PHE A 22 4.44 -4.42 -12.18
CA PHE A 22 4.06 -5.69 -11.55
C PHE A 22 4.75 -6.83 -12.30
N LEU A 23 5.41 -7.72 -11.56
CA LEU A 23 5.87 -9.01 -12.08
C LEU A 23 4.79 -10.05 -11.77
N VAL A 24 4.19 -10.63 -12.80
CA VAL A 24 3.15 -11.64 -12.70
C VAL A 24 3.70 -12.95 -13.24
N LEU A 25 3.87 -13.91 -12.36
CA LEU A 25 4.37 -15.23 -12.67
C LEU A 25 3.18 -16.16 -12.86
N ILE A 26 3.09 -16.80 -14.03
CA ILE A 26 1.96 -17.64 -14.41
C ILE A 26 2.48 -19.06 -14.62
N GLU A 27 1.95 -20.01 -13.86
CA GLU A 27 2.24 -21.43 -13.99
C GLU A 27 1.51 -22.06 -15.19
N ALA A 28 1.84 -21.57 -16.39
CA ALA A 28 1.16 -21.89 -17.64
C ALA A 28 1.23 -23.39 -18.00
N GLY A 29 2.23 -24.11 -17.49
CA GLY A 29 2.35 -25.56 -17.68
C GLY A 29 1.32 -26.40 -16.90
N LEU A 30 0.69 -25.86 -15.85
CA LEU A 30 -0.24 -26.58 -14.97
C LEU A 30 -1.64 -25.97 -14.94
N LEU A 31 -1.76 -24.66 -15.09
CA LEU A 31 -3.05 -23.98 -15.05
C LEU A 31 -3.92 -24.32 -16.27
N PRO A 32 -5.25 -24.48 -16.10
CA PRO A 32 -6.15 -24.70 -17.23
C PRO A 32 -6.17 -23.49 -18.19
N GLU A 33 -6.21 -23.73 -19.50
CA GLU A 33 -6.27 -22.67 -20.52
C GLU A 33 -7.35 -21.60 -20.24
N PRO A 34 -8.60 -21.94 -19.82
CA PRO A 34 -9.60 -20.93 -19.51
C PRO A 34 -9.20 -19.99 -18.37
N ALA A 35 -8.46 -20.49 -17.38
CA ALA A 35 -7.99 -19.69 -16.25
C ALA A 35 -6.85 -18.76 -16.66
N ILE A 36 -5.97 -19.22 -17.57
CA ILE A 36 -4.91 -18.39 -18.16
C ILE A 36 -5.53 -17.28 -19.01
N ALA A 37 -6.51 -17.62 -19.86
CA ALA A 37 -7.19 -16.64 -20.71
C ALA A 37 -7.90 -15.55 -19.87
N GLU A 38 -8.61 -15.93 -18.81
CA GLU A 38 -9.22 -14.97 -17.89
C GLU A 38 -8.18 -14.08 -17.21
N THR A 39 -7.09 -14.67 -16.72
CA THR A 39 -5.97 -13.93 -16.14
C THR A 39 -5.41 -12.90 -17.12
N LEU A 40 -5.24 -13.26 -18.39
CA LEU A 40 -4.73 -12.34 -19.42
C LEU A 40 -5.72 -11.21 -19.72
N LEU A 41 -7.04 -11.46 -19.68
CA LEU A 41 -8.05 -10.40 -19.80
C LEU A 41 -7.99 -9.42 -18.61
N ASP A 42 -7.83 -9.94 -17.40
CA ASP A 42 -7.65 -9.11 -16.20
C ASP A 42 -6.37 -8.28 -16.28
N LEU A 43 -5.27 -8.87 -16.78
CA LEU A 43 -4.01 -8.20 -17.00
C LEU A 43 -4.11 -7.11 -18.09
N ALA A 44 -4.79 -7.37 -19.20
CA ALA A 44 -5.05 -6.36 -20.23
C ALA A 44 -5.76 -5.12 -19.63
N ALA A 45 -6.77 -5.34 -18.76
CA ALA A 45 -7.42 -4.25 -18.05
C ALA A 45 -6.46 -3.49 -17.12
N LEU A 46 -5.51 -4.16 -16.47
CA LEU A 46 -4.48 -3.50 -15.66
C LEU A 46 -3.50 -2.68 -16.52
N GLU A 47 -3.11 -3.17 -17.70
CA GLU A 47 -2.30 -2.41 -18.67
C GLU A 47 -3.01 -1.10 -19.06
N ASP A 48 -4.31 -1.17 -19.37
CA ASP A 48 -5.14 0.00 -19.70
C ASP A 48 -5.25 1.01 -18.55
N LEU A 49 -5.18 0.55 -17.31
CA LEU A 49 -5.14 1.42 -16.11
C LEU A 49 -3.77 2.08 -15.89
N GLY A 50 -2.78 1.69 -16.68
CA GLY A 50 -1.42 2.21 -16.71
C GLY A 50 -0.44 1.40 -15.87
N VAL A 51 -0.76 0.16 -15.51
CA VAL A 51 0.20 -0.77 -14.87
C VAL A 51 1.21 -1.23 -15.91
N LYS A 52 2.48 -1.25 -15.55
CA LYS A 52 3.54 -1.82 -16.40
C LYS A 52 3.67 -3.30 -16.08
N LEU A 53 3.34 -4.17 -17.02
CA LEU A 53 3.31 -5.61 -16.76
C LEU A 53 4.59 -6.30 -17.21
N VAL A 54 5.03 -7.25 -16.40
CA VAL A 54 6.07 -8.21 -16.73
C VAL A 54 5.53 -9.60 -16.42
N LEU A 55 5.32 -10.39 -17.46
CA LEU A 55 4.73 -11.71 -17.39
C LEU A 55 5.84 -12.77 -17.44
N GLY A 56 6.07 -13.47 -16.34
CA GLY A 56 7.01 -14.58 -16.26
C GLY A 56 6.29 -15.91 -16.44
N VAL A 57 6.78 -16.73 -17.38
CA VAL A 57 6.15 -18.03 -17.67
C VAL A 57 6.84 -19.11 -16.86
N LEU A 58 6.11 -19.73 -15.93
CA LEU A 58 6.59 -20.86 -15.13
C LEU A 58 6.09 -22.16 -15.76
N GLY A 59 7.03 -22.97 -16.27
CA GLY A 59 6.70 -24.17 -17.05
C GLY A 59 5.92 -23.86 -18.35
N GLY A 60 5.67 -24.89 -19.16
CA GLY A 60 4.95 -24.73 -20.44
C GLY A 60 5.77 -24.05 -21.54
N ASP A 61 5.12 -23.75 -22.68
CA ASP A 61 5.74 -23.04 -23.81
C ASP A 61 5.42 -21.54 -23.73
N ILE A 62 6.47 -20.73 -23.54
CA ILE A 62 6.39 -19.26 -23.58
C ILE A 62 5.76 -18.73 -24.87
N LYS A 63 5.87 -19.47 -25.99
CA LYS A 63 5.26 -19.08 -27.26
C LYS A 63 3.73 -19.07 -27.14
N ASP A 64 3.14 -20.05 -26.48
CA ASP A 64 1.68 -20.16 -26.36
C ASP A 64 1.13 -19.01 -25.51
N LEU A 65 1.75 -18.74 -24.34
CA LEU A 65 1.35 -17.59 -23.53
C LEU A 65 1.52 -16.28 -24.31
N TYR A 66 2.61 -16.11 -25.06
CA TYR A 66 2.80 -14.91 -25.85
C TYR A 66 1.73 -14.74 -26.94
N ASP A 67 1.39 -15.80 -27.66
CA ASP A 67 0.33 -15.74 -28.67
C ASP A 67 -1.00 -15.34 -28.02
N TRP A 68 -1.32 -15.86 -26.83
CA TRP A 68 -2.51 -15.44 -26.07
C TRP A 68 -2.45 -13.98 -25.60
N THR A 69 -1.26 -13.43 -25.28
CA THR A 69 -1.15 -11.99 -24.96
C THR A 69 -1.55 -11.12 -26.15
N LEU A 70 -1.22 -11.55 -27.38
CA LEU A 70 -1.61 -10.84 -28.60
C LEU A 70 -3.12 -10.95 -28.85
N GLU A 71 -3.72 -12.11 -28.58
CA GLU A 71 -5.18 -12.30 -28.69
C GLU A 71 -5.97 -11.45 -27.68
N CYS A 72 -5.40 -11.20 -26.50
CA CYS A 72 -5.96 -10.32 -25.48
C CYS A 72 -5.60 -8.84 -25.68
N GLU A 73 -4.99 -8.49 -26.81
CA GLU A 73 -4.56 -7.13 -27.17
C GLU A 73 -3.57 -6.48 -26.18
N ILE A 74 -2.85 -7.28 -25.38
CA ILE A 74 -1.79 -6.78 -24.51
C ILE A 74 -0.62 -6.33 -25.39
N MET A 75 -0.13 -5.10 -25.17
CA MET A 75 0.99 -4.54 -25.93
C MET A 75 2.34 -5.12 -25.48
N ALA A 76 2.53 -6.43 -25.65
CA ALA A 76 3.67 -7.17 -25.13
C ALA A 76 4.81 -7.39 -26.13
N ALA A 77 6.04 -7.44 -25.61
CA ALA A 77 7.21 -7.95 -26.33
C ALA A 77 7.92 -9.03 -25.51
N ARG A 78 8.48 -10.03 -26.21
CA ARG A 78 9.25 -11.10 -25.60
C ARG A 78 10.70 -10.70 -25.35
N VAL A 79 11.21 -11.09 -24.20
CA VAL A 79 12.64 -11.14 -23.91
C VAL A 79 13.24 -12.37 -24.60
N LEU A 80 14.45 -12.24 -25.14
CA LEU A 80 15.14 -13.33 -25.84
C LEU A 80 15.81 -14.31 -24.87
N HIS A 81 16.30 -13.79 -23.74
CA HIS A 81 16.97 -14.58 -22.71
C HIS A 81 16.02 -14.96 -21.56
N PRO A 82 16.22 -16.13 -20.92
CA PRO A 82 15.43 -16.52 -19.75
C PRO A 82 15.72 -15.59 -18.57
N ILE A 83 14.81 -15.56 -17.59
CA ILE A 83 14.90 -14.70 -16.39
C ILE A 83 16.18 -14.91 -15.59
N THR A 84 16.79 -16.10 -15.70
CA THR A 84 18.06 -16.46 -15.07
C THR A 84 19.28 -15.82 -15.72
N ASP A 85 19.15 -15.26 -16.93
CA ASP A 85 20.23 -14.56 -17.62
C ASP A 85 20.19 -13.05 -17.28
N PRO A 86 21.30 -12.45 -16.83
CA PRO A 86 21.36 -11.02 -16.55
C PRO A 86 20.96 -10.11 -17.73
N SER A 87 21.10 -10.58 -18.97
CA SER A 87 20.70 -9.85 -20.18
C SER A 87 19.19 -9.65 -20.27
N ALA A 88 18.41 -10.58 -19.71
CA ALA A 88 16.95 -10.49 -19.68
C ALA A 88 16.47 -9.21 -18.99
N LEU A 89 17.16 -8.81 -17.91
CA LEU A 89 16.83 -7.59 -17.17
C LEU A 89 17.03 -6.33 -18.01
N VAL A 90 18.09 -6.30 -18.82
CA VAL A 90 18.40 -5.15 -19.68
C VAL A 90 17.33 -5.02 -20.77
N GLU A 91 17.02 -6.12 -21.45
CA GLU A 91 15.98 -6.18 -22.48
C GLU A 91 14.60 -5.80 -21.93
N ALA A 92 14.23 -6.34 -20.76
CA ALA A 92 12.96 -6.02 -20.11
C ALA A 92 12.85 -4.52 -19.81
N LYS A 93 13.92 -3.88 -19.33
CA LYS A 93 13.94 -2.42 -19.11
C LYS A 93 13.73 -1.64 -20.40
N GLU A 94 14.37 -2.04 -21.50
CA GLU A 94 14.21 -1.40 -22.80
C GLU A 94 12.79 -1.57 -23.38
N ILE A 95 12.18 -2.73 -23.18
CA ILE A 95 10.77 -2.99 -23.56
C ILE A 95 9.83 -2.09 -22.75
N LEU A 96 9.96 -2.08 -21.42
CA LEU A 96 9.14 -1.23 -20.54
C LEU A 96 9.31 0.26 -20.84
N ALA A 97 10.53 0.70 -21.18
CA ALA A 97 10.82 2.09 -21.54
C ALA A 97 10.12 2.53 -22.83
N ARG A 98 9.79 1.59 -23.73
CA ARG A 98 9.00 1.82 -24.94
C ARG A 98 7.49 1.80 -24.68
N GLY A 99 7.06 1.56 -23.44
CA GLY A 99 5.65 1.49 -23.04
C GLY A 99 5.00 0.14 -23.34
N GLN A 100 5.78 -0.90 -23.60
CA GLN A 100 5.27 -2.25 -23.83
C GLN A 100 5.36 -3.10 -22.56
N SER A 101 4.44 -4.05 -22.42
CA SER A 101 4.55 -5.13 -21.44
C SER A 101 5.62 -6.14 -21.84
N VAL A 102 6.15 -6.86 -20.86
CA VAL A 102 7.26 -7.82 -21.07
C VAL A 102 6.73 -9.24 -20.91
N VAL A 103 7.15 -10.16 -21.76
CA VAL A 103 6.99 -11.61 -21.55
C VAL A 103 8.38 -12.24 -21.47
N VAL A 104 8.66 -12.95 -20.37
CA VAL A 104 9.98 -13.55 -20.09
C VAL A 104 9.84 -15.01 -19.69
N ASP A 105 10.79 -15.83 -20.12
CA ASP A 105 10.83 -17.26 -19.77
C ASP A 105 11.38 -17.42 -18.36
N ALA A 106 10.57 -17.97 -17.46
CA ALA A 106 10.96 -18.29 -16.08
C ALA A 106 10.90 -19.80 -15.82
N SER A 107 10.82 -20.64 -16.86
CA SER A 107 10.59 -22.08 -16.73
C SER A 107 11.75 -22.86 -16.12
N SER A 108 12.94 -22.26 -16.04
CA SER A 108 14.17 -22.88 -15.52
C SER A 108 14.43 -22.65 -14.03
N THR A 109 13.51 -22.01 -13.31
CA THR A 109 13.66 -21.63 -11.90
C THR A 109 12.31 -21.71 -11.18
N GLY A 110 12.33 -21.88 -9.86
CA GLY A 110 11.13 -21.80 -9.03
C GLY A 110 10.53 -20.38 -9.02
N PRO A 111 9.23 -20.23 -8.68
CA PRO A 111 8.50 -18.97 -8.78
C PRO A 111 9.13 -17.81 -8.00
N LEU A 112 9.78 -18.09 -6.87
CA LEU A 112 10.29 -17.06 -5.95
C LEU A 112 11.75 -17.31 -5.57
N GLU A 113 12.49 -18.01 -6.44
CA GLU A 113 13.92 -18.23 -6.25
C GLU A 113 14.74 -16.97 -6.58
N ASP A 114 16.00 -16.96 -6.16
CA ASP A 114 16.90 -15.81 -6.28
C ASP A 114 16.96 -15.19 -7.69
N PRO A 115 16.98 -15.93 -8.82
CA PRO A 115 16.99 -15.31 -10.14
C PRO A 115 15.74 -14.46 -10.43
N VAL A 116 14.56 -14.93 -10.01
CA VAL A 116 13.30 -14.19 -10.15
C VAL A 116 13.31 -12.96 -9.24
N VAL A 117 13.78 -13.12 -8.00
CA VAL A 117 13.87 -12.03 -7.02
C VAL A 117 14.84 -10.94 -7.48
N ASP A 118 16.03 -11.31 -7.95
CA ASP A 118 17.04 -10.37 -8.43
C ASP A 118 16.56 -9.63 -9.69
N PHE A 119 15.85 -10.32 -10.59
CA PHE A 119 15.20 -9.70 -11.75
C PHE A 119 14.11 -8.70 -11.32
N ALA A 120 13.25 -9.07 -10.37
CA ALA A 120 12.19 -8.21 -9.84
C ALA A 120 12.76 -6.95 -9.16
N LEU A 121 13.81 -7.11 -8.35
CA LEU A 121 14.53 -6.01 -7.72
C LEU A 121 15.19 -5.10 -8.77
N GLY A 122 15.82 -5.69 -9.78
CA GLY A 122 16.45 -4.97 -10.87
C GLY A 122 15.48 -4.08 -11.64
N LEU A 123 14.22 -4.51 -11.79
CA LEU A 123 13.14 -3.76 -12.42
C LEU A 123 12.48 -2.72 -11.50
N GLY A 124 12.68 -2.82 -10.18
CA GLY A 124 11.98 -1.98 -9.20
C GLY A 124 10.48 -2.26 -9.17
N VAL A 125 10.10 -3.54 -9.18
CA VAL A 125 8.67 -3.92 -9.14
C VAL A 125 8.02 -3.48 -7.83
N ALA A 126 6.77 -3.03 -7.92
CA ALA A 126 5.96 -2.74 -6.74
C ALA A 126 5.37 -4.02 -6.12
N LYS A 127 5.10 -5.03 -6.96
CA LYS A 127 4.48 -6.30 -6.58
C LYS A 127 5.05 -7.44 -7.41
N VAL A 128 5.26 -8.58 -6.76
CA VAL A 128 5.35 -9.89 -7.41
C VAL A 128 4.05 -10.62 -7.14
N ILE A 129 3.41 -11.16 -8.17
CA ILE A 129 2.16 -11.92 -8.08
C ILE A 129 2.42 -13.28 -8.70
N ALA A 130 2.38 -14.34 -7.90
CA ALA A 130 2.51 -15.71 -8.36
C ALA A 130 1.13 -16.37 -8.46
N LEU A 131 0.72 -16.67 -9.69
CA LEU A 131 -0.49 -17.44 -10.00
C LEU A 131 -0.09 -18.89 -10.23
N LEU A 132 -0.30 -19.71 -9.20
CA LEU A 132 0.15 -21.09 -9.14
C LEU A 132 -1.03 -22.03 -8.99
N GLU A 133 -0.83 -23.32 -9.23
CA GLU A 133 -1.83 -24.35 -8.88
C GLU A 133 -1.98 -24.47 -7.36
N GLU A 134 -0.87 -24.36 -6.63
CA GLU A 134 -0.80 -24.41 -5.18
C GLU A 134 -1.07 -23.02 -4.55
N ALA A 135 -1.55 -23.01 -3.30
CA ALA A 135 -1.74 -21.80 -2.50
C ALA A 135 -1.02 -21.94 -1.16
N ILE A 136 -0.70 -20.82 -0.52
CA ILE A 136 -0.27 -20.81 0.87
C ILE A 136 -1.52 -20.74 1.74
N LEU A 137 -1.74 -21.77 2.57
CA LEU A 137 -2.82 -21.81 3.55
C LEU A 137 -2.23 -21.98 4.95
N ILE A 138 -2.72 -21.18 5.90
CA ILE A 138 -2.39 -21.31 7.33
C ILE A 138 -3.67 -21.64 8.05
N ASP A 139 -3.67 -22.74 8.81
CA ASP A 139 -4.87 -23.32 9.42
C ASP A 139 -5.99 -23.55 8.38
N GLY A 140 -5.61 -24.00 7.18
CA GLY A 140 -6.50 -24.32 6.07
C GLY A 140 -7.15 -23.11 5.37
N GLN A 141 -6.70 -21.87 5.63
CA GLN A 141 -7.22 -20.66 4.99
C GLN A 141 -6.09 -19.78 4.43
N PRO A 142 -6.33 -19.03 3.33
CA PRO A 142 -5.42 -17.98 2.89
C PRO A 142 -5.34 -16.87 3.94
N VAL A 143 -4.17 -16.23 4.06
CA VAL A 143 -3.97 -15.13 5.01
C VAL A 143 -3.71 -13.83 4.27
N HIS A 144 -4.67 -12.92 4.40
CA HIS A 144 -4.72 -11.62 3.71
C HIS A 144 -3.42 -10.81 3.73
N ALA A 145 -2.67 -10.80 4.84
CA ALA A 145 -1.40 -10.09 4.94
C ALA A 145 -0.53 -10.64 6.07
N ILE A 146 0.74 -10.93 5.77
CA ILE A 146 1.74 -11.37 6.74
C ILE A 146 3.04 -10.59 6.51
N ARG A 147 3.67 -10.09 7.58
CA ARG A 147 5.02 -9.53 7.50
C ARG A 147 6.02 -10.65 7.21
N ALA A 148 7.02 -10.36 6.38
CA ALA A 148 8.08 -11.32 6.05
C ALA A 148 8.72 -11.98 7.29
N ARG A 149 8.95 -11.23 8.38
CA ARG A 149 9.47 -11.78 9.64
C ARG A 149 8.49 -12.73 10.33
N GLU A 150 7.21 -12.39 10.34
CA GLU A 150 6.14 -13.19 10.97
C GLU A 150 5.91 -14.47 10.17
N ALA A 151 6.07 -14.43 8.84
CA ALA A 151 6.00 -15.61 7.98
C ALA A 151 7.09 -16.64 8.33
N VAL A 152 8.31 -16.20 8.65
CA VAL A 152 9.39 -17.09 9.11
C VAL A 152 9.04 -17.72 10.46
N ASP A 153 8.50 -16.93 11.40
CA ASP A 153 8.07 -17.43 12.71
C ASP A 153 6.93 -18.46 12.58
N ILE A 154 5.94 -18.18 11.74
CA ILE A 154 4.82 -19.09 11.43
C ILE A 154 5.35 -20.40 10.83
N ALA A 155 6.26 -20.32 9.86
CA ALA A 155 6.86 -21.48 9.22
C ALA A 155 7.83 -22.26 10.13
N ALA A 156 8.36 -21.64 11.19
CA ALA A 156 9.19 -22.32 12.18
C ALA A 156 8.36 -23.02 13.27
N ASN A 157 7.16 -22.52 13.53
CA ASN A 157 6.22 -23.14 14.45
C ASN A 157 5.55 -24.38 13.81
N ASP A 158 5.02 -25.27 14.66
CA ASP A 158 4.29 -26.48 14.23
C ASP A 158 2.85 -26.15 13.77
N ALA A 159 2.68 -24.98 13.14
CA ALA A 159 1.41 -24.55 12.55
C ALA A 159 1.09 -25.39 11.31
N ASP A 160 -0.19 -25.62 11.06
CA ASP A 160 -0.67 -26.29 9.84
C ASP A 160 -0.53 -25.33 8.65
N VAL A 161 0.58 -25.46 7.92
CA VAL A 161 0.95 -24.57 6.81
C VAL A 161 1.10 -25.39 5.53
N GLU A 162 0.12 -25.27 4.63
CA GLU A 162 0.23 -25.74 3.26
C GLU A 162 1.06 -24.73 2.45
N GLY A 163 1.95 -25.21 1.57
CA GLY A 163 2.86 -24.34 0.81
C GLY A 163 3.97 -23.71 1.66
N ARG A 164 4.45 -24.39 2.71
CA ARG A 164 5.48 -23.88 3.65
C ARG A 164 6.75 -23.36 2.95
N ASP A 165 7.27 -24.08 1.97
CA ASP A 165 8.48 -23.66 1.22
C ASP A 165 8.24 -22.41 0.39
N LEU A 166 7.02 -22.25 -0.13
CA LEU A 166 6.61 -21.06 -0.87
C LEU A 166 6.43 -19.86 0.06
N LEU A 167 5.88 -20.06 1.26
CA LEU A 167 5.80 -19.03 2.31
C LEU A 167 7.20 -18.51 2.69
N LEU A 168 8.17 -19.42 2.87
CA LEU A 168 9.55 -19.07 3.16
C LEU A 168 10.23 -18.34 1.98
N SER A 169 10.02 -18.80 0.75
CA SER A 169 10.54 -18.13 -0.46
C SER A 169 9.96 -16.72 -0.63
N ALA A 170 8.66 -16.54 -0.39
CA ALA A 170 8.02 -15.23 -0.41
C ALA A 170 8.55 -14.30 0.69
N ALA A 171 8.76 -14.82 1.91
CA ALA A 171 9.38 -14.08 2.99
C ALA A 171 10.81 -13.67 2.64
N HIS A 172 11.61 -14.56 2.04
CA HIS A 172 12.96 -14.28 1.59
C HIS A 172 13.00 -13.17 0.54
N ALA A 173 12.13 -13.23 -0.49
CA ALA A 173 12.01 -12.18 -1.49
C ALA A 173 11.71 -10.80 -0.85
N CYS A 174 10.81 -10.76 0.14
CA CYS A 174 10.51 -9.52 0.87
C CYS A 174 11.66 -9.02 1.73
N HIS A 175 12.40 -9.91 2.43
CA HIS A 175 13.61 -9.53 3.16
C HIS A 175 14.71 -8.99 2.23
N ARG A 176 14.78 -9.49 0.99
CA ARG A 176 15.70 -9.01 -0.06
C ARG A 176 15.33 -7.64 -0.62
N GLY A 177 14.12 -7.14 -0.34
CA GLY A 177 13.67 -5.80 -0.72
C GLY A 177 12.48 -5.75 -1.69
N VAL A 178 11.93 -6.90 -2.09
CA VAL A 178 10.67 -6.92 -2.85
C VAL A 178 9.55 -6.40 -1.94
N PRO A 179 8.82 -5.33 -2.30
CA PRO A 179 7.86 -4.72 -1.37
C PRO A 179 6.76 -5.71 -0.93
N ARG A 180 6.24 -6.49 -1.88
CA ARG A 180 5.15 -7.45 -1.67
C ARG A 180 5.22 -8.62 -2.63
N VAL A 181 4.88 -9.79 -2.11
CA VAL A 181 4.65 -11.03 -2.86
C VAL A 181 3.23 -11.50 -2.58
N HIS A 182 2.44 -11.67 -3.63
CA HIS A 182 1.10 -12.24 -3.57
C HIS A 182 1.15 -13.65 -4.14
N VAL A 183 0.66 -14.64 -3.39
CA VAL A 183 0.51 -16.01 -3.86
C VAL A 183 -0.97 -16.34 -4.00
N LEU A 184 -1.37 -16.62 -5.24
CA LEU A 184 -2.76 -16.81 -5.64
C LEU A 184 -2.95 -18.19 -6.26
N ASN A 185 -4.07 -18.85 -5.93
CA ASN A 185 -4.48 -20.05 -6.64
C ASN A 185 -5.04 -19.66 -8.02
N GLY A 186 -4.26 -19.85 -9.07
CA GLY A 186 -4.61 -19.50 -10.44
C GLY A 186 -5.78 -20.29 -11.02
N ARG A 187 -6.25 -21.36 -10.37
CA ARG A 187 -7.44 -22.11 -10.81
C ARG A 187 -8.75 -21.45 -10.39
N ARG A 188 -8.69 -20.50 -9.44
CA ARG A 188 -9.87 -19.80 -8.96
C ARG A 188 -10.22 -18.66 -9.93
N GLN A 189 -11.43 -18.73 -10.47
CA GLN A 189 -12.00 -17.69 -11.32
C GLN A 189 -11.98 -16.31 -10.63
N GLY A 190 -11.54 -15.28 -11.34
CA GLY A 190 -11.47 -13.88 -10.89
C GLY A 190 -10.45 -13.58 -9.78
N VAL A 191 -9.55 -14.52 -9.44
CA VAL A 191 -8.66 -14.40 -8.28
C VAL A 191 -7.75 -13.17 -8.32
N LEU A 192 -7.29 -12.76 -9.51
CA LEU A 192 -6.38 -11.63 -9.66
C LEU A 192 -7.07 -10.31 -9.31
N VAL A 193 -8.28 -10.09 -9.84
CA VAL A 193 -9.07 -8.88 -9.57
C VAL A 193 -9.58 -8.88 -8.13
N ASP A 194 -10.03 -10.04 -7.63
CA ASP A 194 -10.43 -10.22 -6.23
C ASP A 194 -9.30 -9.86 -5.27
N GLU A 195 -8.05 -10.20 -5.60
CA GLU A 195 -6.88 -9.87 -4.78
C GLU A 195 -6.55 -8.37 -4.84
N LEU A 196 -6.48 -7.81 -6.04
CA LEU A 196 -5.96 -6.45 -6.23
C LEU A 196 -6.97 -5.37 -5.83
N PHE A 197 -8.27 -5.62 -5.98
CA PHE A 197 -9.30 -4.60 -5.78
C PHE A 197 -10.18 -4.84 -4.55
N SER A 198 -9.71 -5.67 -3.61
CA SER A 198 -10.35 -5.92 -2.32
C SER A 198 -9.55 -5.31 -1.16
N ASN A 199 -10.28 -4.94 -0.10
CA ASN A 199 -9.66 -4.51 1.16
C ASN A 199 -9.02 -5.66 1.94
N GLU A 200 -9.57 -6.87 1.76
CA GLU A 200 -9.14 -8.10 2.41
C GLU A 200 -8.20 -8.90 1.49
N GLY A 201 -8.43 -8.92 0.17
CA GLY A 201 -7.74 -9.84 -0.73
C GLY A 201 -8.24 -11.27 -0.55
N VAL A 202 -7.84 -12.19 -1.43
CA VAL A 202 -8.32 -13.59 -1.41
C VAL A 202 -7.20 -14.62 -1.40
N GLY A 203 -5.96 -14.19 -1.65
CA GLY A 203 -4.78 -15.01 -1.52
C GLY A 203 -3.97 -14.70 -0.27
N THR A 204 -2.74 -15.19 -0.27
CA THR A 204 -1.79 -14.93 0.81
C THR A 204 -0.77 -13.89 0.35
N MET A 205 -0.76 -12.73 1.01
CA MET A 205 0.20 -11.66 0.73
C MET A 205 1.28 -11.63 1.80
N ILE A 206 2.53 -11.74 1.37
CA ILE A 206 3.71 -11.50 2.19
C ILE A 206 4.26 -10.13 1.83
N HIS A 207 4.63 -9.33 2.83
CA HIS A 207 5.14 -7.99 2.59
C HIS A 207 6.39 -7.67 3.43
N ALA A 208 7.22 -6.76 2.90
CA ALA A 208 8.31 -6.17 3.66
C ALA A 208 7.77 -5.31 4.81
N ASP A 209 8.55 -5.17 5.89
CA ASP A 209 8.18 -4.33 7.05
C ASP A 209 7.98 -2.85 6.68
N SER A 210 8.53 -2.41 5.54
CA SER A 210 8.56 -1.02 5.09
C SER A 210 7.46 -0.60 4.10
N TYR A 211 6.57 -1.49 3.63
CA TYR A 211 5.57 -1.10 2.60
C TYR A 211 4.63 0.01 3.10
N ARG A 212 4.46 0.05 4.41
CA ARG A 212 3.69 1.03 5.14
C ARG A 212 4.68 1.85 5.95
N GLU A 213 4.77 3.14 5.66
CA GLU A 213 5.66 4.05 6.35
C GLU A 213 4.93 5.30 6.83
N ILE A 214 5.40 5.89 7.92
CA ILE A 214 5.09 7.28 8.27
C ILE A 214 6.33 8.09 7.96
N ARG A 215 6.21 9.04 7.03
CA ARG A 215 7.33 9.86 6.55
C ARG A 215 6.98 11.35 6.51
N PRO A 216 7.98 12.25 6.41
CA PRO A 216 7.74 13.66 6.09
C PRO A 216 6.91 13.83 4.82
N LEU A 217 6.02 14.82 4.83
CA LEU A 217 5.29 15.25 3.64
C LEU A 217 6.29 15.81 2.61
N ARG A 218 6.20 15.34 1.36
CA ARG A 218 6.95 15.88 0.23
C ARG A 218 6.09 16.91 -0.50
N GLU A 219 6.73 17.84 -1.21
CA GLU A 219 6.00 18.88 -1.94
C GLU A 219 5.05 18.30 -3.01
N GLU A 220 5.48 17.23 -3.68
CA GLU A 220 4.69 16.46 -4.64
C GLU A 220 3.43 15.80 -4.04
N ASP A 221 3.39 15.57 -2.73
CA ASP A 221 2.23 14.98 -2.04
C ASP A 221 1.13 16.03 -1.73
N ILE A 222 1.45 17.34 -1.75
CA ILE A 222 0.54 18.40 -1.30
C ILE A 222 -0.81 18.38 -2.07
N PRO A 223 -0.84 18.20 -3.40
CA PRO A 223 -2.10 18.10 -4.14
C PRO A 223 -2.96 16.91 -3.68
N GLU A 224 -2.35 15.76 -3.42
CA GLU A 224 -3.07 14.58 -2.90
C GLU A 224 -3.59 14.85 -1.48
N LEU A 225 -2.77 15.44 -0.62
CA LEU A 225 -3.15 15.81 0.75
C LEU A 225 -4.36 16.75 0.76
N LEU A 226 -4.32 17.83 -0.05
CA LEU A 226 -5.42 18.77 -0.23
C LEU A 226 -6.69 18.07 -0.75
N GLY A 227 -6.53 17.19 -1.74
CA GLY A 227 -7.62 16.40 -2.29
C GLY A 227 -8.31 15.52 -1.24
N MET A 228 -7.52 14.84 -0.40
CA MET A 228 -8.07 13.93 0.60
C MET A 228 -8.72 14.67 1.79
N ILE A 229 -8.16 15.78 2.26
CA ILE A 229 -8.74 16.54 3.38
C ILE A 229 -9.92 17.42 2.95
N GLY A 230 -10.04 17.76 1.66
CA GLY A 230 -11.05 18.68 1.13
C GLY A 230 -12.49 18.28 1.46
N ARG A 231 -12.82 16.97 1.47
CA ARG A 231 -14.16 16.49 1.90
C ARG A 231 -14.41 16.76 3.38
N SER A 232 -13.41 16.56 4.23
CA SER A 232 -13.51 16.81 5.67
C SER A 232 -13.57 18.30 6.00
N VAL A 233 -12.87 19.15 5.23
CA VAL A 233 -12.98 20.61 5.32
C VAL A 233 -14.40 21.07 4.97
N ARG A 234 -14.98 20.60 3.85
CA ARG A 234 -16.37 20.93 3.47
C ARG A 234 -17.40 20.52 4.51
N ARG A 235 -17.15 19.42 5.24
CA ARG A 235 -18.02 18.93 6.32
C ARG A 235 -17.71 19.58 7.68
N THR A 236 -16.96 20.69 7.71
CA THR A 236 -16.51 21.43 8.90
C THR A 236 -15.82 20.55 9.96
N ARG A 237 -15.20 19.45 9.52
CA ARG A 237 -14.42 18.53 10.38
C ARG A 237 -12.97 18.98 10.49
N LEU A 238 -12.41 19.56 9.43
CA LEU A 238 -11.06 20.13 9.41
C LEU A 238 -11.09 21.63 9.05
N VAL A 239 -10.06 22.36 9.47
CA VAL A 239 -9.81 23.74 9.02
C VAL A 239 -9.29 23.71 7.58
N ALA A 240 -9.76 24.64 6.74
CA ALA A 240 -9.30 24.78 5.36
C ALA A 240 -7.82 25.19 5.30
N ARG A 241 -7.13 24.72 4.26
CA ARG A 241 -5.71 24.98 4.00
C ARG A 241 -5.52 25.19 2.51
N THR A 242 -4.65 26.11 2.12
CA THR A 242 -4.17 26.25 0.75
C THR A 242 -2.88 25.45 0.53
N TYR A 243 -2.43 25.39 -0.72
CA TYR A 243 -1.13 24.81 -1.05
C TYR A 243 -0.01 25.56 -0.31
N GLU A 244 -0.05 26.88 -0.32
CA GLU A 244 0.94 27.77 0.31
C GLU A 244 0.95 27.64 1.84
N ASP A 245 -0.22 27.45 2.47
CA ASP A 245 -0.32 27.19 3.91
C ASP A 245 0.44 25.93 4.32
N ILE A 246 0.28 24.85 3.54
CA ILE A 246 0.95 23.57 3.80
C ILE A 246 2.42 23.67 3.44
N GLN A 247 2.76 24.25 2.29
CA GLN A 247 4.14 24.38 1.82
C GLN A 247 5.01 25.18 2.80
N SER A 248 4.48 26.28 3.35
CA SER A 248 5.20 27.11 4.33
C SER A 248 5.46 26.41 5.67
N GLN A 249 4.67 25.38 6.01
CA GLN A 249 4.76 24.60 7.25
C GLN A 249 5.01 23.11 6.96
N ILE A 250 5.59 22.78 5.81
CA ILE A 250 5.67 21.38 5.33
C ILE A 250 6.40 20.46 6.34
N GLY A 251 7.35 21.01 7.10
CA GLY A 251 8.09 20.30 8.15
C GLY A 251 7.23 19.78 9.31
N ASP A 252 6.06 20.37 9.55
CA ASP A 252 5.12 19.97 10.59
C ASP A 252 4.34 18.71 10.19
N TYR A 253 4.21 18.45 8.89
CA TYR A 253 3.35 17.39 8.38
C TYR A 253 4.08 16.05 8.30
N ARG A 254 3.34 15.01 8.68
CA ARG A 254 3.68 13.61 8.42
C ARG A 254 2.53 12.96 7.67
N VAL A 255 2.89 12.08 6.74
CA VAL A 255 1.95 11.27 5.99
C VAL A 255 2.22 9.81 6.27
N ILE A 256 1.14 9.04 6.37
CA ILE A 256 1.21 7.59 6.29
C ILE A 256 0.98 7.20 4.84
N THR A 257 1.87 6.38 4.30
CA THR A 257 1.81 5.92 2.91
C THR A 257 1.68 4.41 2.81
N ILE A 258 1.10 3.97 1.69
CA ILE A 258 1.01 2.56 1.27
C ILE A 258 1.42 2.54 -0.21
N ASP A 259 2.56 1.91 -0.53
CA ASP A 259 3.17 1.98 -1.87
C ASP A 259 3.32 3.45 -2.35
N ASP A 260 3.92 4.30 -1.51
CA ASP A 260 4.00 5.77 -1.62
C ASP A 260 2.68 6.54 -1.73
N ASN A 261 1.53 5.88 -1.86
CA ASN A 261 0.24 6.58 -1.91
C ASN A 261 -0.10 7.12 -0.53
N VAL A 262 -0.40 8.42 -0.43
CA VAL A 262 -0.76 9.03 0.85
C VAL A 262 -2.14 8.55 1.28
N VAL A 263 -2.24 7.82 2.39
CA VAL A 263 -3.52 7.30 2.90
C VAL A 263 -4.00 8.01 4.17
N GLY A 264 -3.15 8.84 4.76
CA GLY A 264 -3.51 9.70 5.89
C GLY A 264 -2.41 10.72 6.20
N CYS A 265 -2.73 11.70 7.04
CA CYS A 265 -1.81 12.74 7.46
C CYS A 265 -2.05 13.18 8.91
N VAL A 266 -1.03 13.80 9.49
CA VAL A 266 -1.07 14.56 10.74
C VAL A 266 -0.09 15.72 10.64
N ALA A 267 -0.36 16.81 11.36
CA ALA A 267 0.57 17.92 11.54
C ALA A 267 0.83 18.14 13.03
N LEU A 268 2.06 18.53 13.37
CA LEU A 268 2.42 18.96 14.71
C LEU A 268 2.83 20.43 14.69
N HIS A 269 1.93 21.32 15.09
CA HIS A 269 2.19 22.77 15.14
C HIS A 269 2.71 23.17 16.51
N GLU A 270 3.89 23.77 16.57
CA GLU A 270 4.56 24.10 17.84
C GLU A 270 4.17 25.47 18.39
N TYR A 271 3.99 25.53 19.70
CA TYR A 271 3.83 26.76 20.48
C TYR A 271 4.96 26.84 21.51
N ALA A 272 6.20 27.01 21.02
CA ALA A 272 7.42 26.91 21.82
C ALA A 272 7.42 27.83 23.06
N GLY A 273 6.85 29.04 22.95
CA GLY A 273 6.74 29.99 24.06
C GLY A 273 5.81 29.55 25.20
N GLU A 274 4.93 28.58 24.94
CA GLU A 274 3.92 28.08 25.88
C GLU A 274 4.12 26.58 26.19
N GLY A 275 5.23 25.99 25.73
CA GLY A 275 5.63 24.63 26.07
C GLY A 275 4.65 23.55 25.61
N CYS A 276 3.96 23.75 24.48
CA CYS A 276 3.03 22.76 23.95
C CYS A 276 2.99 22.73 22.42
N ALA A 277 2.33 21.72 21.85
CA ALA A 277 2.10 21.60 20.42
C ALA A 277 0.69 21.07 20.09
N GLU A 278 0.14 21.49 18.95
CA GLU A 278 -1.15 21.01 18.45
C GLU A 278 -0.95 19.80 17.52
N VAL A 279 -1.60 18.69 17.85
CA VAL A 279 -1.83 17.58 16.91
C VAL A 279 -2.99 18.01 16.00
N ALA A 280 -2.62 18.57 14.85
CA ALA A 280 -3.53 19.15 13.87
C ALA A 280 -3.65 18.27 12.61
N CYS A 281 -4.61 18.61 11.76
CA CYS A 281 -4.81 17.99 10.44
C CYS A 281 -4.84 16.44 10.42
N LEU A 282 -5.23 15.80 11.53
CA LEU A 282 -5.34 14.35 11.58
C LEU A 282 -6.45 13.89 10.63
N TYR A 283 -6.09 13.07 9.65
CA TYR A 283 -7.03 12.51 8.69
C TYR A 283 -6.54 11.17 8.16
N VAL A 284 -7.47 10.23 7.95
CA VAL A 284 -7.23 8.96 7.27
C VAL A 284 -8.31 8.80 6.21
N LYS A 285 -7.95 8.34 5.00
CA LYS A 285 -8.91 8.05 3.93
C LYS A 285 -9.92 7.00 4.42
N GLN A 286 -11.20 7.16 4.07
CA GLN A 286 -12.28 6.30 4.53
C GLN A 286 -12.03 4.80 4.27
N ALA A 287 -11.49 4.43 3.11
CA ALA A 287 -11.13 3.03 2.79
C ALA A 287 -10.03 2.43 3.69
N HIS A 288 -9.35 3.26 4.46
CA HIS A 288 -8.26 2.89 5.35
C HIS A 288 -8.59 3.12 6.83
N GLU A 289 -9.83 3.50 7.15
CA GLU A 289 -10.32 3.59 8.54
C GLU A 289 -10.40 2.19 9.19
N GLY A 290 -10.39 2.13 10.52
CA GLY A 290 -10.45 0.87 11.28
C GLY A 290 -9.13 0.07 11.34
N ARG A 291 -8.09 0.47 10.59
CA ARG A 291 -6.78 -0.22 10.52
C ARG A 291 -5.74 0.28 11.54
N GLY A 292 -6.12 1.16 12.46
CA GLY A 292 -5.21 1.76 13.47
C GLY A 292 -4.37 2.95 12.99
N TYR A 293 -4.44 3.33 11.70
CA TYR A 293 -3.56 4.36 11.12
C TYR A 293 -3.65 5.72 11.81
N GLY A 294 -4.84 6.11 12.29
CA GLY A 294 -5.01 7.35 13.05
C GLY A 294 -4.24 7.33 14.38
N ILE A 295 -4.20 6.18 15.06
CA ILE A 295 -3.45 6.01 16.31
C ILE A 295 -1.96 6.13 16.02
N ASP A 296 -1.47 5.43 14.99
CA ASP A 296 -0.05 5.43 14.63
C ASP A 296 0.43 6.83 14.22
N LEU A 297 -0.38 7.59 13.48
CA LEU A 297 -0.09 8.99 13.15
C LEU A 297 0.02 9.87 14.40
N VAL A 298 -0.90 9.74 15.36
CA VAL A 298 -0.86 10.55 16.59
C VAL A 298 0.36 10.18 17.44
N HIS A 299 0.64 8.90 17.65
CA HIS A 299 1.83 8.45 18.39
C HIS A 299 3.13 8.92 17.73
N PHE A 300 3.17 8.98 16.40
CA PHE A 300 4.31 9.56 15.70
C PHE A 300 4.46 11.06 15.98
N ALA A 301 3.36 11.82 15.95
CA ALA A 301 3.37 13.25 16.30
C ALA A 301 3.77 13.50 17.77
N GLU A 302 3.33 12.65 18.69
CA GLU A 302 3.74 12.68 20.09
C GLU A 302 5.24 12.41 20.25
N SER A 303 5.77 11.43 19.53
CA SER A 303 7.21 11.11 19.52
C SER A 303 8.04 12.30 19.02
N MET A 304 7.58 12.98 17.95
CA MET A 304 8.20 14.22 17.49
C MET A 304 8.18 15.33 18.56
N ALA A 305 7.10 15.47 19.31
CA ALA A 305 7.01 16.43 20.41
C ALA A 305 7.99 16.09 21.55
N VAL A 306 8.11 14.81 21.92
CA VAL A 306 9.10 14.32 22.91
C VAL A 306 10.53 14.63 22.46
N GLU A 307 10.88 14.32 21.21
CA GLU A 307 12.20 14.62 20.64
C GLU A 307 12.53 16.11 20.69
N ARG A 308 11.52 16.96 20.49
CA ARG A 308 11.61 18.42 20.56
C ARG A 308 11.50 18.99 21.98
N LYS A 309 11.41 18.12 23.00
CA LYS A 309 11.30 18.46 24.43
C LYS A 309 10.05 19.30 24.75
N ILE A 310 8.95 19.02 24.06
CA ILE A 310 7.66 19.66 24.28
C ILE A 310 6.88 18.78 25.28
N PRO A 311 6.61 19.26 26.51
CA PRO A 311 6.05 18.43 27.58
C PRO A 311 4.56 18.10 27.42
N ARG A 312 3.86 18.75 26.49
CA ARG A 312 2.41 18.63 26.36
C ARG A 312 1.97 18.78 24.91
N VAL A 313 1.00 17.98 24.50
CA VAL A 313 0.28 18.15 23.24
C VAL A 313 -1.20 18.37 23.48
N PHE A 314 -1.85 19.01 22.51
CA PHE A 314 -3.31 19.18 22.51
C PHE A 314 -3.91 18.93 21.13
N ALA A 315 -5.20 18.64 21.09
CA ALA A 315 -5.98 18.46 19.87
C ALA A 315 -7.35 19.10 20.01
N LEU A 316 -7.87 19.63 18.90
CA LEU A 316 -9.22 20.18 18.82
C LEU A 316 -10.07 19.32 17.89
N THR A 317 -11.24 18.89 18.36
CA THR A 317 -12.14 18.05 17.56
C THR A 317 -13.61 18.29 17.87
N ASN A 318 -14.47 18.19 16.86
CA ASN A 318 -15.92 18.26 17.00
C ASN A 318 -16.62 16.90 16.76
N ARG A 319 -15.86 15.86 16.40
CA ARG A 319 -16.40 14.55 15.96
C ARG A 319 -15.60 13.34 16.46
N ALA A 320 -14.37 13.54 16.90
CA ALA A 320 -13.45 12.47 17.29
C ALA A 320 -13.11 12.51 18.80
N ALA A 321 -14.06 12.95 19.63
CA ALA A 321 -13.88 13.05 21.08
C ALA A 321 -13.53 11.69 21.70
N ASP A 322 -14.29 10.64 21.35
CA ASP A 322 -14.06 9.28 21.87
C ASP A 322 -12.73 8.70 21.37
N PHE A 323 -12.31 9.06 20.16
CA PHE A 323 -11.00 8.68 19.64
C PHE A 323 -9.86 9.23 20.51
N PHE A 324 -9.85 10.54 20.79
CA PHE A 324 -8.81 11.14 21.62
C PHE A 324 -8.91 10.68 23.09
N ARG A 325 -10.12 10.59 23.63
CA ARG A 325 -10.35 10.22 25.03
C ARG A 325 -10.11 8.74 25.31
N GLU A 326 -10.79 7.85 24.59
CA GLU A 326 -10.84 6.42 24.90
C GLU A 326 -9.71 5.62 24.25
N ARG A 327 -9.23 6.04 23.06
CA ARG A 327 -8.19 5.30 22.33
C ARG A 327 -6.78 5.83 22.59
N LEU A 328 -6.63 7.14 22.81
CA LEU A 328 -5.33 7.79 22.97
C LEU A 328 -5.08 8.33 24.39
N GLY A 329 -6.08 8.30 25.27
CA GLY A 329 -5.92 8.71 26.67
C GLY A 329 -5.77 10.22 26.88
N TYR A 330 -6.21 11.05 25.94
CA TYR A 330 -6.24 12.50 26.15
C TYR A 330 -7.34 12.88 27.14
N THR A 331 -7.07 13.89 27.96
CA THR A 331 -8.03 14.48 28.90
C THR A 331 -8.70 15.71 28.30
N GLN A 332 -10.00 15.84 28.48
CA GLN A 332 -10.73 17.02 28.01
C GLN A 332 -10.36 18.26 28.85
N GLY A 333 -10.00 19.36 28.19
CA GLY A 333 -9.73 20.66 28.80
C GLY A 333 -10.73 21.73 28.35
N ILE A 334 -10.39 23.01 28.57
CA ILE A 334 -11.21 24.14 28.15
C ILE A 334 -10.45 25.07 27.18
N PRO A 335 -11.15 25.85 26.33
CA PRO A 335 -10.51 26.79 25.41
C PRO A 335 -9.58 27.81 26.08
N ALA A 336 -9.80 28.12 27.38
CA ALA A 336 -8.94 29.02 28.14
C ALA A 336 -7.51 28.48 28.30
N ASP A 337 -7.32 27.16 28.25
CA ASP A 337 -6.03 26.47 28.40
C ASP A 337 -5.22 26.43 27.10
N LEU A 338 -5.81 26.87 25.97
CA LEU A 338 -5.12 26.91 24.69
C LEU A 338 -4.04 28.02 24.67
N PRO A 339 -2.97 27.81 23.87
CA PRO A 339 -2.02 28.87 23.55
C PRO A 339 -2.69 30.15 23.10
N LYS A 340 -2.17 31.31 23.48
CA LYS A 340 -2.84 32.61 23.24
C LYS A 340 -3.20 32.79 21.77
N GLU A 341 -2.24 32.60 20.87
CA GLU A 341 -2.44 32.72 19.42
C GLU A 341 -3.49 31.71 18.91
N ARG A 342 -3.47 30.49 19.46
CA ARG A 342 -4.38 29.43 19.02
C ARG A 342 -5.81 29.63 19.54
N ARG A 343 -5.97 30.22 20.72
CA ARG A 343 -7.26 30.60 21.32
C ARG A 343 -7.93 31.70 20.50
N GLU A 344 -7.19 32.72 20.08
CA GLU A 344 -7.71 33.78 19.19
C GLU A 344 -8.25 33.18 17.88
N LYS A 345 -7.50 32.24 17.27
CA LYS A 345 -7.96 31.47 16.09
C LYS A 345 -9.20 30.61 16.37
N TYR A 346 -9.27 29.99 17.54
CA TYR A 346 -10.43 29.18 17.96
C TYR A 346 -11.69 30.03 18.06
N GLU A 347 -11.63 31.16 18.76
CA GLU A 347 -12.76 32.08 18.95
C GLU A 347 -13.24 32.66 17.62
N ALA A 348 -12.30 33.06 16.74
CA ALA A 348 -12.63 33.57 15.41
C ALA A 348 -13.25 32.51 14.48
N SER A 349 -12.98 31.23 14.71
CA SER A 349 -13.43 30.15 13.81
C SER A 349 -14.94 29.88 13.88
N GLY A 350 -15.60 30.23 15.00
CA GLY A 350 -17.00 29.89 15.24
C GLY A 350 -17.29 28.38 15.29
N ARG A 351 -16.26 27.52 15.38
CA ARG A 351 -16.40 26.07 15.45
C ARG A 351 -16.52 25.63 16.90
N ASP A 352 -17.54 24.83 17.21
CA ASP A 352 -17.72 24.20 18.52
C ASP A 352 -16.84 22.96 18.66
N SER A 353 -15.52 23.16 18.78
CA SER A 353 -14.57 22.05 18.93
C SER A 353 -14.22 21.85 20.39
N LEU A 354 -14.30 20.61 20.85
CA LEU A 354 -13.81 20.22 22.16
C LEU A 354 -12.27 20.23 22.16
N VAL A 355 -11.70 20.61 23.29
CA VAL A 355 -10.24 20.68 23.50
C VAL A 355 -9.80 19.48 24.33
N PHE A 356 -8.74 18.83 23.88
CA PHE A 356 -8.15 17.66 24.53
C PHE A 356 -6.65 17.87 24.71
N PHE A 357 -6.11 17.45 25.86
CA PHE A 357 -4.70 17.56 26.22
C PHE A 357 -4.11 16.20 26.62
N ARG A 358 -2.82 16.04 26.38
CA ARG A 358 -2.01 14.91 26.86
C ARG A 358 -0.64 15.43 27.27
N ASP A 359 -0.24 15.12 28.50
CA ASP A 359 1.14 15.30 28.96
C ASP A 359 2.00 14.14 28.42
N LEU A 360 3.23 14.44 27.99
CA LEU A 360 4.13 13.52 27.28
C LEU A 360 5.26 12.95 28.15
#